data_AF-A0A5C9C2R6-F1
#
_entry.id   AF-A0A5C9C2R6-F1
#
_cell.length_a   1.000
_cell.length_b   1.000
_cell.length_c   1.000
_cell.angle_alpha   90.00
_cell.angle_beta   90.00
_cell.angle_gamma   90.00
#
_symmetry.space_group_name_H-M   'P 1'
#
loop_
_entity.id
_entity.type
_entity.pdbx_description
1 polymer ?
#
loop_
_entity_poly.entity_id
_entity_poly.type
_entity_poly.pdbx_seq_one_letter_code
_entity_poly.pdbx_strand_id
1 'polypeptide(L)'
;MIESGVRFVTTVNGQSIIWDTHADNFGRLEKTLVPPMERAFATLLDDLSERGLLDSTLVIWMGDFGRTPIINAAAGRDHWPQCYSMILAGGGIRGGQVIGESDKIGAVPKSRPITPADVHATVFAALGYDPHGITYHMNDGRPCLLSEGQPIRELLS
;
A
#
# COMPACT_ATOMS: atom_id res chain seq x y z
N MET A 1 3.55 9.50 18.61
CA MET A 1 3.55 10.30 17.36
C MET A 1 2.14 10.60 16.91
N ILE A 2 1.33 9.59 16.59
CA ILE A 2 -0.09 9.78 16.22
C ILE A 2 -0.87 10.45 17.35
N GLU A 3 -0.76 9.96 18.59
CA GLU A 3 -1.33 10.61 19.78
C GLU A 3 -0.83 12.04 20.03
N SER A 4 0.36 12.36 19.51
CA SER A 4 0.97 13.68 19.64
C SER A 4 0.49 14.66 18.56
N GLY A 5 -0.51 14.27 17.75
CA GLY A 5 -1.11 15.10 16.70
C GLY A 5 -0.37 15.09 15.36
N VAL A 6 0.60 14.20 15.16
CA VAL A 6 1.29 14.06 13.86
C VAL A 6 0.30 13.48 12.83
N ARG A 7 0.12 14.19 11.72
CA ARG A 7 -0.91 13.88 10.70
C ARG A 7 -0.47 12.90 9.62
N PHE A 8 0.84 12.69 9.47
CA PHE A 8 1.40 11.78 8.49
C PHE A 8 2.70 11.21 9.02
N VAL A 9 2.82 9.89 9.02
CA VAL A 9 4.00 9.16 9.51
C VAL A 9 4.40 8.16 8.44
N THR A 10 5.67 8.17 8.07
CA THR A 10 6.26 7.13 7.22
C THR A 10 7.29 6.36 8.04
N THR A 11 7.16 5.05 8.05
CA THR A 11 8.13 4.14 8.67
C THR A 11 8.67 3.21 7.60
N VAL A 12 9.99 3.06 7.58
CA VAL A 12 10.68 2.03 6.79
C VAL A 12 11.32 1.04 7.75
N ASN A 13 11.46 -0.21 7.34
CA ASN A 13 12.08 -1.24 8.17
C ASN A 13 13.61 -1.03 8.24
N GLY A 14 14.08 0.06 8.87
CA GLY A 14 15.50 0.41 8.98
C GLY A 14 16.17 0.85 7.67
N GLN A 15 17.38 1.40 7.79
CA GLN A 15 18.14 1.96 6.65
C GLN A 15 18.74 0.91 5.70
N SER A 16 18.71 -0.38 6.06
CA SER A 16 19.44 -1.45 5.36
C SER A 16 18.61 -2.68 5.01
N ILE A 17 17.31 -2.72 5.36
CA ILE A 17 16.44 -3.85 5.00
C ILE A 17 15.73 -3.52 3.69
N ILE A 18 16.34 -3.98 2.61
CA ILE A 18 15.82 -3.78 1.25
C ILE A 18 14.89 -4.94 0.90
N TRP A 19 13.67 -4.64 0.47
CA TRP A 19 12.70 -5.61 -0.07
C TRP A 19 13.04 -6.03 -1.51
N ASP A 20 14.21 -5.63 -1.98
CA ASP A 20 14.75 -5.94 -3.30
C ASP A 20 15.53 -7.26 -3.29
N THR A 21 14.79 -8.34 -3.49
CA THR A 21 15.25 -9.72 -3.35
C THR A 21 15.66 -10.33 -4.70
N HIS A 22 16.66 -9.73 -5.34
CA HIS A 22 17.25 -10.26 -6.59
C HIS A 22 18.03 -11.58 -6.42
N ALA A 23 18.26 -12.02 -5.18
CA ALA A 23 18.84 -13.32 -4.82
C ALA A 23 18.25 -13.80 -3.48
N ASP A 24 18.22 -15.12 -3.27
CA ASP A 24 17.71 -15.78 -2.05
C ASP A 24 16.38 -15.18 -1.55
N ASN A 25 15.42 -15.01 -2.46
CA ASN A 25 14.15 -14.36 -2.16
C ASN A 25 13.40 -15.06 -1.03
N PHE A 26 13.34 -16.39 -1.06
CA PHE A 26 12.59 -17.19 -0.10
C PHE A 26 13.20 -17.13 1.30
N GLY A 27 14.52 -17.37 1.40
CA GLY A 27 15.22 -17.32 2.69
C GLY A 27 15.19 -15.94 3.30
N ARG A 28 15.40 -14.89 2.48
CA ARG A 28 15.37 -13.50 2.95
C ARG A 28 13.98 -13.05 3.39
N LEU A 29 12.92 -13.40 2.64
CA LEU A 29 11.54 -13.09 3.03
C LEU A 29 11.18 -13.75 4.36
N GLU A 30 11.38 -15.07 4.45
CA GLU A 30 10.99 -15.88 5.62
C GLU A 30 11.78 -15.52 6.88
N LYS A 31 13.10 -15.30 6.77
CA LYS A 31 13.98 -15.19 7.95
C LYS A 31 14.27 -13.75 8.36
N THR A 32 14.15 -12.80 7.44
CA THR A 32 14.67 -11.43 7.67
C THR A 32 13.62 -10.36 7.43
N LEU A 33 12.79 -10.46 6.40
CA LEU A 33 11.90 -9.37 5.99
C LEU A 33 10.52 -9.45 6.62
N VAL A 34 9.83 -10.59 6.43
CA VAL A 34 8.41 -10.73 6.79
C VAL A 34 8.21 -10.78 8.30
N PRO A 35 8.93 -11.60 9.10
CA PRO A 35 8.62 -11.73 10.53
C PRO A 35 8.68 -10.42 11.33
N PRO A 36 9.71 -9.56 11.22
CA PRO A 36 9.71 -8.30 11.95
C PRO A 36 8.63 -7.34 11.45
N MET A 37 8.34 -7.33 10.14
CA MET A 37 7.29 -6.47 9.57
C MET A 37 5.89 -6.91 10.00
N GLU A 38 5.60 -8.21 9.94
CA GLU A 38 4.33 -8.78 10.38
C GLU A 38 4.07 -8.46 11.85
N ARG A 39 5.06 -8.66 12.74
CA ARG A 39 4.94 -8.29 14.15
C ARG A 39 4.69 -6.80 14.33
N ALA A 40 5.49 -5.95 13.68
CA ALA A 40 5.34 -4.49 13.81
C ALA A 40 3.98 -4.00 13.31
N PHE A 41 3.50 -4.54 12.18
CA PHE A 41 2.22 -4.19 11.59
C PHE A 41 1.05 -4.64 12.47
N ALA A 42 1.05 -5.89 12.92
CA ALA A 42 0.00 -6.41 13.80
C ALA A 42 -0.06 -5.62 15.12
N THR A 43 1.09 -5.42 15.79
CA THR A 43 1.15 -4.63 17.03
C THR A 43 0.69 -3.19 16.83
N LEU A 44 1.03 -2.56 15.69
CA LEU A 44 0.54 -1.21 15.41
C LEU A 44 -0.99 -1.17 15.30
N LEU A 45 -1.61 -2.14 14.63
CA LEU A 45 -3.07 -2.19 14.50
C LEU A 45 -3.75 -2.46 15.85
N ASP A 46 -3.20 -3.39 16.65
CA ASP A 46 -3.69 -3.70 17.99
C ASP A 46 -3.59 -2.48 18.91
N ASP A 47 -2.42 -1.83 18.97
CA ASP A 47 -2.20 -0.61 19.77
C ASP A 47 -3.16 0.52 19.37
N LEU A 48 -3.35 0.74 18.07
CA LEU A 48 -4.30 1.76 17.58
C LEU A 48 -5.75 1.40 17.95
N SER A 49 -6.11 0.12 17.90
CA SER A 49 -7.44 -0.36 18.27
C SER A 49 -7.69 -0.19 19.77
N GLU A 50 -6.76 -0.65 20.61
CA GLU A 50 -6.85 -0.55 22.07
C GLU A 50 -6.96 0.90 22.56
N ARG A 51 -6.34 1.83 21.83
CA ARG A 51 -6.38 3.28 22.12
C ARG A 51 -7.56 4.01 21.47
N GLY A 52 -8.41 3.32 20.72
CA GLY A 52 -9.54 3.91 20.01
C GLY A 52 -9.13 4.86 18.88
N LEU A 53 -7.93 4.70 18.33
CA LEU A 53 -7.36 5.53 17.26
C LEU A 53 -7.47 4.90 15.87
N LEU A 54 -7.72 3.59 15.79
CA LEU A 54 -7.74 2.86 14.52
C LEU A 54 -8.81 3.41 13.56
N ASP A 55 -10.00 3.72 14.06
CA ASP A 55 -11.10 4.26 13.24
C ASP A 55 -10.77 5.63 12.63
N SER A 56 -9.90 6.41 13.27
CA SER A 56 -9.44 7.72 12.79
C SER A 56 -8.06 7.71 12.10
N THR A 57 -7.42 6.54 11.99
CA THR A 57 -6.06 6.42 11.46
C THR A 57 -6.04 5.45 10.28
N LEU A 58 -5.79 5.98 9.07
CA LEU A 58 -5.54 5.15 7.91
C LEU A 58 -4.11 4.60 7.95
N VAL A 59 -3.98 3.28 8.03
CA VAL A 59 -2.71 2.57 7.99
C VAL A 59 -2.55 1.90 6.63
N ILE A 60 -1.42 2.16 5.95
CA ILE A 60 -1.12 1.61 4.63
C ILE A 60 0.23 0.90 4.68
N TRP A 61 0.25 -0.37 4.28
CA TRP A 61 1.47 -1.10 3.97
C TRP A 61 1.53 -1.37 2.48
N MET A 62 2.48 -0.73 1.81
CA MET A 62 2.70 -0.86 0.37
C MET A 62 4.19 -0.79 0.02
N GLY A 63 4.53 -1.34 -1.15
CA GLY A 63 5.79 -1.10 -1.84
C GLY A 63 5.61 -0.18 -3.05
N ASP A 64 6.67 0.01 -3.81
CA ASP A 64 6.74 0.77 -5.05
C ASP A 64 6.38 -0.06 -6.30
N PHE A 65 6.82 -1.32 -6.34
CA PHE A 65 6.51 -2.26 -7.41
C PHE A 65 6.53 -3.73 -6.95
N GLY A 66 5.98 -4.60 -7.79
CA GLY A 66 5.95 -6.04 -7.58
C GLY A 66 7.24 -6.74 -7.97
N ARG A 67 7.18 -8.06 -7.94
CA ARG A 67 8.29 -8.96 -8.24
C ARG A 67 7.90 -9.89 -9.35
N THR A 68 8.85 -10.17 -10.24
CA THR A 68 8.63 -11.04 -11.40
C THR A 68 7.98 -12.36 -10.97
N PRO A 69 7.04 -12.89 -11.77
CA PRO A 69 6.42 -14.19 -11.51
C PRO A 69 7.43 -15.34 -11.68
N ILE A 70 8.54 -15.09 -12.37
CA ILE A 70 9.60 -16.04 -12.70
C ILE A 70 10.75 -15.87 -11.69
N ILE A 71 11.26 -17.00 -11.20
CA ILE A 71 12.42 -17.02 -10.31
C ILE A 71 13.69 -16.94 -11.16
N ASN A 72 14.60 -16.02 -10.83
CA ASN A 72 15.87 -15.86 -11.54
C ASN A 72 16.91 -16.92 -11.10
N ALA A 73 18.06 -16.96 -11.77
CA ALA A 73 19.11 -17.96 -11.52
C ALA A 73 19.70 -17.92 -10.09
N ALA A 74 19.54 -16.80 -9.37
CA ALA A 74 20.02 -16.62 -8.00
C ALA A 74 18.94 -16.92 -6.94
N ALA A 75 17.86 -17.61 -7.32
CA ALA A 75 16.67 -17.83 -6.49
C ALA A 75 16.01 -16.52 -6.02
N GLY A 76 16.18 -15.45 -6.80
CA GLY A 76 15.57 -14.13 -6.59
C GLY A 76 14.36 -13.88 -7.48
N ARG A 77 13.79 -12.68 -7.36
CA ARG A 77 12.79 -12.14 -8.27
C ARG A 77 13.09 -10.68 -8.62
N ASP A 78 13.12 -10.38 -9.91
CA ASP A 78 13.45 -9.05 -10.44
C ASP A 78 12.25 -8.08 -10.40
N HIS A 79 12.48 -6.81 -10.78
CA HIS A 79 11.49 -5.74 -10.74
C HIS A 79 10.31 -6.01 -11.68
N TRP A 80 9.09 -5.79 -11.18
CA TRP A 80 7.88 -6.06 -11.95
C TRP A 80 6.71 -5.13 -11.53
N PRO A 81 6.61 -3.92 -12.12
CA PRO A 81 5.61 -2.93 -11.73
C PRO A 81 4.17 -3.31 -12.12
N GLN A 82 3.98 -4.34 -12.94
CA GLN A 82 2.68 -4.67 -13.52
C GLN A 82 1.70 -5.24 -12.50
N CYS A 83 2.16 -5.89 -11.43
CA CYS A 83 1.27 -6.52 -10.45
C CYS A 83 1.91 -6.60 -9.06
N TYR A 84 1.24 -6.05 -8.05
CA TYR A 84 1.63 -6.14 -6.64
C TYR A 84 0.41 -5.96 -5.74
N SER A 85 0.59 -6.20 -4.45
CA SER A 85 -0.46 -6.07 -3.43
C SER A 85 -0.11 -4.97 -2.42
N MET A 86 -1.16 -4.42 -1.82
CA MET A 86 -1.07 -3.48 -0.70
C MET A 86 -2.11 -3.84 0.36
N ILE A 87 -1.86 -3.43 1.59
CA ILE A 87 -2.74 -3.67 2.73
C ILE A 87 -3.15 -2.30 3.28
N LEU A 88 -4.46 -2.11 3.48
CA LEU A 88 -5.04 -0.94 4.10
C LEU A 88 -5.88 -1.37 5.31
N ALA A 89 -5.81 -0.60 6.39
CA ALA A 89 -6.58 -0.82 7.62
C ALA A 89 -6.88 0.50 8.34
N GLY A 90 -7.93 0.51 9.17
CA GLY A 90 -8.36 1.70 9.92
C GLY A 90 -8.90 2.82 9.03
N GLY A 91 -9.20 3.99 9.60
CA GLY A 91 -9.57 5.18 8.85
C GLY A 91 -10.79 5.02 7.93
N GLY A 92 -11.80 4.26 8.34
CA GLY A 92 -12.99 3.97 7.54
C GLY A 92 -12.80 2.87 6.46
N ILE A 93 -11.68 2.14 6.49
CA ILE A 93 -11.46 1.00 5.60
C ILE A 93 -12.20 -0.24 6.13
N ARG A 94 -13.02 -0.85 5.28
CA ARG A 94 -13.65 -2.15 5.51
C ARG A 94 -12.62 -3.26 5.35
N GLY A 95 -12.09 -3.75 6.47
CA GLY A 95 -11.13 -4.85 6.50
C GLY A 95 -11.73 -6.23 6.18
N GLY A 96 -10.90 -7.28 6.24
CA GLY A 96 -11.34 -8.68 6.11
C GLY A 96 -11.66 -9.13 4.68
N GLN A 97 -11.19 -8.40 3.68
CA GLN A 97 -11.45 -8.69 2.27
C GLN A 97 -10.18 -8.62 1.42
N VAL A 98 -10.21 -9.32 0.28
CA VAL A 98 -9.22 -9.22 -0.78
C VAL A 98 -9.94 -8.68 -2.01
N ILE A 99 -9.41 -7.61 -2.60
CA ILE A 99 -9.99 -6.95 -3.77
C ILE A 99 -9.01 -7.05 -4.93
N GLY A 100 -9.51 -7.57 -6.06
CA GLY A 100 -8.71 -7.82 -7.25
C GLY A 100 -8.10 -9.23 -7.25
N GLU A 101 -7.63 -9.63 -8.42
CA GLU A 101 -6.90 -10.89 -8.63
C GLU A 101 -5.87 -10.70 -9.75
N SER A 102 -4.75 -11.42 -9.63
CA SER A 102 -3.77 -11.52 -10.70
C SER A 102 -4.13 -12.66 -11.67
N ASP A 103 -3.41 -12.73 -12.79
CA ASP A 103 -3.42 -13.90 -13.65
C ASP A 103 -2.85 -15.13 -12.94
N LYS A 104 -2.93 -16.30 -13.61
CA LYS A 104 -2.54 -17.59 -13.01
C LYS A 104 -1.09 -17.63 -12.50
N ILE A 105 -0.22 -16.78 -13.03
CA ILE A 105 1.21 -16.76 -12.66
C ILE A 105 1.58 -15.57 -11.79
N GLY A 106 0.67 -14.63 -11.55
CA GLY A 106 0.93 -13.40 -10.80
C GLY A 106 1.62 -12.30 -11.59
N ALA A 107 1.55 -12.31 -12.93
CA ALA A 107 2.23 -11.34 -13.78
C ALA A 107 1.44 -10.02 -13.91
N VAL A 108 0.13 -10.10 -14.09
CA VAL A 108 -0.71 -8.91 -14.33
C VAL A 108 -2.05 -9.05 -13.62
N PRO A 109 -2.76 -7.96 -13.31
CA PRO A 109 -4.15 -8.02 -12.86
C PRO A 109 -5.01 -8.73 -13.92
N LYS A 110 -5.79 -9.73 -13.51
CA LYS A 110 -6.62 -10.52 -14.42
C LYS A 110 -7.92 -9.80 -14.79
N SER A 111 -8.52 -9.09 -13.84
CA SER A 111 -9.75 -8.33 -14.06
C SER A 111 -9.77 -7.09 -13.19
N ARG A 112 -10.24 -5.96 -13.75
CA ARG A 112 -10.36 -4.66 -13.06
C ARG A 112 -9.05 -4.26 -12.35
N PRO A 113 -8.00 -3.89 -13.11
CA PRO A 113 -6.76 -3.42 -12.49
C PRO A 113 -7.06 -2.21 -11.61
N ILE A 114 -6.52 -2.24 -10.39
CA ILE A 114 -6.50 -1.09 -9.49
C ILE A 114 -5.19 -0.36 -9.78
N THR A 115 -5.29 0.91 -10.16
CA THR A 115 -4.14 1.75 -10.47
C THR A 115 -3.67 2.52 -9.24
N PRO A 116 -2.43 3.03 -9.23
CA PRO A 116 -1.98 3.95 -8.19
C PRO A 116 -2.88 5.18 -8.03
N ALA A 117 -3.50 5.66 -9.11
CA ALA A 117 -4.45 6.76 -9.07
C ALA A 117 -5.73 6.40 -8.32
N ASP A 118 -6.22 5.17 -8.45
CA ASP A 118 -7.40 4.67 -7.71
C ASP A 118 -7.11 4.59 -6.21
N VAL A 119 -5.91 4.12 -5.84
CA VAL A 119 -5.44 4.13 -4.44
C VAL A 119 -5.38 5.55 -3.91
N HIS A 120 -4.77 6.47 -4.67
CA HIS A 120 -4.69 7.88 -4.29
C HIS A 120 -6.08 8.48 -4.05
N ALA A 121 -7.02 8.26 -4.98
CA ALA A 121 -8.41 8.72 -4.83
C ALA A 121 -9.08 8.11 -3.58
N THR A 122 -8.82 6.84 -3.29
CA THR A 122 -9.35 6.13 -2.11
C THR A 122 -8.82 6.74 -0.80
N VAL A 123 -7.53 7.09 -0.74
CA VAL A 123 -6.93 7.74 0.44
C VAL A 123 -7.59 9.09 0.71
N PHE A 124 -7.79 9.92 -0.32
CA PHE A 124 -8.47 11.22 -0.14
C PHE A 124 -9.94 11.06 0.26
N ALA A 125 -10.64 10.10 -0.33
CA ALA A 125 -12.01 9.79 0.06
C ALA A 125 -12.10 9.33 1.52
N ALA A 126 -11.18 8.47 1.99
CA ALA A 126 -11.11 8.03 3.38
C ALA A 126 -10.82 9.18 4.35
N LEU A 127 -10.07 10.20 3.91
CA LEU A 127 -9.82 11.44 4.66
C LEU A 127 -11.00 12.44 4.61
N GLY A 128 -12.10 12.10 3.93
CA GLY A 128 -13.30 12.95 3.82
C GLY A 128 -13.21 14.04 2.75
N TYR A 129 -12.26 13.95 1.82
CA TYR A 129 -12.13 14.89 0.69
C TYR A 129 -12.75 14.33 -0.58
N ASP A 130 -13.23 15.22 -1.44
CA ASP A 130 -13.54 14.88 -2.83
C ASP A 130 -12.23 14.75 -3.63
N PRO A 131 -11.83 13.53 -4.07
CA PRO A 131 -10.58 13.32 -4.78
C PRO A 131 -10.54 14.02 -6.15
N HIS A 132 -11.70 14.35 -6.73
CA HIS A 132 -11.81 15.05 -8.01
C HIS A 132 -11.99 16.56 -7.84
N GLY A 133 -12.25 17.03 -6.62
CA GLY A 133 -12.45 18.44 -6.30
C GLY A 133 -11.15 19.20 -6.00
N ILE A 134 -10.01 18.51 -5.86
CA ILE A 134 -8.71 19.15 -5.57
C ILE A 134 -7.88 19.24 -6.84
N THR A 135 -7.52 20.47 -7.21
CA THR A 135 -6.62 20.76 -8.32
C THR A 135 -5.36 21.48 -7.83
N TYR A 136 -4.23 21.24 -8.48
CA TYR A 136 -3.00 22.00 -8.29
C TYR A 136 -2.53 22.58 -9.63
N HIS A 137 -1.72 23.62 -9.59
CA HIS A 137 -1.16 24.22 -10.79
C HIS A 137 0.24 23.66 -11.06
N MET A 138 0.47 23.26 -12.31
CA MET A 138 1.81 22.96 -12.81
C MET A 138 2.63 24.25 -12.89
N ASN A 139 3.95 24.14 -13.06
CA ASN A 139 4.84 25.31 -13.18
C ASN A 139 4.48 26.24 -14.35
N ASP A 140 3.77 25.73 -15.37
CA ASP A 140 3.27 26.50 -16.51
C ASP A 140 1.85 27.07 -16.30
N GLY A 141 1.30 26.93 -15.09
CA GLY A 141 -0.01 27.45 -14.69
C GLY A 141 -1.20 26.55 -15.05
N ARG A 142 -1.01 25.44 -15.77
CA ARG A 142 -2.10 24.53 -16.11
C ARG A 142 -2.67 23.87 -14.84
N PRO A 143 -3.99 23.88 -14.63
CA PRO A 143 -4.60 23.11 -13.56
C PRO A 143 -4.49 21.61 -13.87
N CYS A 144 -4.10 20.84 -12.87
CA CYS A 144 -4.01 19.38 -12.89
C CYS A 144 -4.84 18.84 -11.73
N LEU A 145 -5.57 17.75 -11.98
CA LEU A 145 -6.26 17.03 -10.93
C LEU A 145 -5.25 16.42 -9.97
N LEU A 146 -5.54 16.45 -8.68
CA LEU A 146 -4.73 15.75 -7.69
C LEU A 146 -4.78 14.23 -7.91
N SER A 147 -5.95 13.70 -8.26
CA SER A 147 -6.10 12.31 -8.66
C SER A 147 -7.05 12.17 -9.85
N GLU A 148 -6.66 11.36 -10.82
CA GLU A 148 -7.53 10.97 -11.95
C GLU A 148 -8.23 9.63 -11.71
N GLY A 149 -7.89 8.91 -10.65
CA GLY A 149 -8.43 7.59 -10.33
C GLY A 149 -9.82 7.64 -9.69
N GLN A 150 -10.40 6.47 -9.47
CA GLN A 150 -11.68 6.30 -8.82
C GLN A 150 -11.48 5.64 -7.44
N PRO A 151 -12.16 6.11 -6.38
CA PRO A 151 -12.12 5.42 -5.10
C PRO A 151 -12.54 3.95 -5.24
N ILE A 152 -11.77 3.06 -4.64
CA ILE A 152 -12.06 1.63 -4.56
C ILE A 152 -13.22 1.48 -3.56
N ARG A 153 -14.45 1.57 -4.05
CA ARG A 153 -15.64 1.67 -3.21
C ARG A 153 -15.80 0.50 -2.26
N GLU A 154 -15.34 -0.68 -2.64
CA GLU A 154 -15.39 -1.86 -1.77
C GLU A 154 -14.54 -1.71 -0.50
N LEU A 155 -13.48 -0.89 -0.54
CA LEU A 155 -12.63 -0.61 0.63
C LEU A 155 -13.28 0.36 1.62
N LEU A 156 -14.20 1.22 1.19
CA LEU A 156 -14.77 2.25 2.05
C LEU A 156 -16.00 1.71 2.78
N SER A 157 -16.11 2.00 4.09
CA SER A 157 -17.19 1.53 4.96
C SER A 157 -18.52 2.20 4.67
#